data_AF-A0A2E3MWK3-F1
#
_entry.id   AF-A0A2E3MWK3-F1
#
_cell.length_a   1.000
_cell.length_b   1.000
_cell.length_c   1.000
_cell.angle_alpha   90.00
_cell.angle_beta   90.00
_cell.angle_gamma   90.00
#
_symmetry.space_group_name_H-M   'P 1'
#
loop_
_entity.id
_entity.type
_entity.pdbx_description
1 polymer ?
#
loop_
_entity_poly.entity_id
_entity_poly.type
_entity_poly.pdbx_seq_one_letter_code
_entity_poly.pdbx_strand_id
1 'polypeptide(L)'
;MKTDFIILRADGTQLHQSIDLPEEPGYDALRAIVEPVINGHFEHARVSYEGQLASMFVDESGLLNGLPRNERATEIYRAYWLSKHPGTNPESLSYIAGDVVLFTRNVWF
;
A
#
# COMPACT_ATOMS: atom_id res chain seq x y z
N MET A 1 -13.42 -7.89 -12.99
CA MET A 1 -13.98 -7.89 -11.62
C MET A 1 -13.77 -6.52 -11.04
N LYS A 2 -14.84 -5.89 -10.55
CA LYS A 2 -14.74 -4.57 -9.94
C LYS A 2 -13.82 -4.65 -8.73
N THR A 3 -12.78 -3.81 -8.72
CA THR A 3 -11.75 -3.75 -7.70
C THR A 3 -11.61 -2.31 -7.25
N ASP A 4 -11.80 -2.07 -5.95
CA ASP A 4 -11.62 -0.77 -5.35
C ASP A 4 -10.18 -0.60 -4.88
N PHE A 5 -9.67 0.62 -5.02
CA PHE A 5 -8.37 0.99 -4.47
C PHE A 5 -8.38 2.44 -3.98
N ILE A 6 -7.44 2.72 -3.09
CA ILE A 6 -7.30 4.01 -2.44
C ILE A 6 -5.88 4.49 -2.69
N ILE A 7 -5.76 5.70 -3.21
CA ILE A 7 -4.48 6.41 -3.24
C ILE A 7 -4.37 7.14 -1.91
N LEU A 8 -3.43 6.73 -1.06
CA LEU A 8 -3.13 7.41 0.19
C LEU A 8 -1.94 8.33 -0.07
N ARG A 9 -2.19 9.64 -0.11
CA ARG A 9 -1.13 10.65 -0.27
C ARG A 9 -0.43 10.90 1.06
N ALA A 10 0.87 11.17 1.02
CA ALA A 10 1.65 11.44 2.22
C ALA A 10 1.21 12.74 2.94
N ASP A 11 0.52 13.65 2.25
CA ASP A 11 -0.08 14.85 2.84
C ASP A 11 -1.38 14.57 3.63
N GLY A 12 -1.82 13.31 3.68
CA GLY A 12 -3.05 12.87 4.35
C GLY A 12 -4.28 12.80 3.44
N THR A 13 -4.20 13.27 2.20
CA THR A 13 -5.28 13.18 1.22
C THR A 13 -5.53 11.73 0.82
N GLN A 14 -6.80 11.35 0.67
CA GLN A 14 -7.18 10.01 0.21
C GLN A 14 -8.08 10.12 -1.02
N LEU A 15 -7.76 9.37 -2.07
CA LEU A 15 -8.57 9.31 -3.29
C LEU A 15 -9.05 7.88 -3.51
N HIS A 16 -10.36 7.70 -3.49
CA HIS A 16 -11.00 6.42 -3.74
C HIS A 16 -11.26 6.26 -5.24
N GLN A 17 -10.91 5.10 -5.78
CA GLN A 17 -11.04 4.76 -7.18
C GLN A 17 -11.53 3.32 -7.33
N SER A 18 -12.13 3.01 -8.47
CA SER A 18 -12.59 1.66 -8.77
C SER A 18 -12.34 1.31 -10.23
N ILE A 19 -11.76 0.14 -10.47
CA ILE A 19 -11.41 -0.34 -11.81
C ILE A 19 -11.83 -1.80 -12.01
N ASP A 20 -12.06 -2.21 -13.25
CA ASP A 20 -12.20 -3.62 -13.58
C ASP A 20 -10.82 -4.26 -13.78
N LEU A 21 -10.47 -5.17 -12.88
CA LEU A 21 -9.27 -5.99 -12.98
C LEU A 21 -9.65 -7.47 -13.00
N PRO A 22 -8.89 -8.34 -13.68
CA PRO A 22 -9.06 -9.78 -13.52
C PRO A 22 -8.66 -10.19 -12.09
N GLU A 23 -8.98 -11.42 -11.71
CA GLU A 23 -8.62 -11.98 -10.40
C GLU A 23 -7.10 -11.87 -10.17
N GLU A 24 -6.33 -12.25 -11.18
CA GLU A 24 -4.87 -12.15 -11.25
C GLU A 24 -4.47 -11.11 -12.34
N PRO A 25 -4.30 -9.82 -11.98
CA PRO A 25 -4.01 -8.74 -12.94
C PRO A 25 -2.65 -8.84 -13.62
N GLY A 26 -1.68 -9.50 -13.00
CA GLY A 26 -0.30 -9.55 -13.49
C GLY A 26 0.43 -8.22 -13.29
N TYR A 27 1.75 -8.28 -13.47
CA TYR A 27 2.64 -7.16 -13.17
C TYR A 27 2.35 -5.92 -14.02
N ASP A 28 2.18 -6.07 -15.34
CA ASP A 28 2.01 -4.93 -16.25
C ASP A 28 0.74 -4.12 -15.98
N ALA A 29 -0.36 -4.80 -15.64
CA ALA A 29 -1.61 -4.13 -15.29
C ALA A 29 -1.49 -3.36 -13.97
N LEU A 30 -0.83 -3.95 -12.96
CA LEU A 30 -0.56 -3.29 -11.69
C LEU A 30 0.39 -2.11 -11.88
N ARG A 31 1.45 -2.29 -12.66
CA ARG A 31 2.43 -1.26 -13.00
C ARG A 31 1.77 -0.02 -13.61
N ALA A 32 0.87 -0.22 -14.58
CA ALA A 32 0.16 0.85 -15.25
C ALA A 32 -0.73 1.69 -14.30
N ILE A 33 -1.14 1.11 -13.17
CA ILE A 33 -1.98 1.77 -12.16
C ILE A 33 -1.10 2.42 -11.07
N VAL A 34 -0.07 1.72 -10.62
CA VAL A 34 0.72 2.06 -9.43
C VAL A 34 1.80 3.09 -9.74
N GLU A 35 2.64 2.85 -10.77
CA GLU A 35 3.80 3.71 -11.05
C GLU A 35 3.43 5.20 -11.26
N PRO A 36 2.33 5.56 -11.94
CA PRO A 36 1.93 6.97 -12.09
C PRO A 36 1.55 7.65 -10.76
N VAL A 37 1.21 6.88 -9.72
CA VAL A 37 0.86 7.42 -8.41
C VAL A 37 2.11 7.64 -7.57
N ILE A 38 2.98 6.63 -7.53
CA ILE A 38 4.16 6.64 -6.66
C ILE A 38 5.37 7.35 -7.28
N ASN A 39 5.36 7.55 -8.61
CA ASN A 39 6.46 8.15 -9.39
C ASN A 39 7.81 7.41 -9.24
N GLY A 40 7.78 6.07 -9.14
CA GLY A 40 8.96 5.24 -8.90
C GLY A 40 8.69 3.75 -9.13
N HIS A 41 9.68 2.91 -8.82
CA HIS A 41 9.48 1.46 -8.77
C HIS A 41 8.72 1.08 -7.51
N PHE A 42 7.76 0.16 -7.67
CA PHE A 42 6.94 -0.26 -6.55
C PHE A 42 7.43 -1.55 -5.92
N GLU A 43 7.31 -1.62 -4.60
CA GLU A 43 7.33 -2.86 -3.82
C GLU A 43 5.90 -3.20 -3.38
N HIS A 44 5.60 -4.50 -3.26
CA HIS A 44 4.36 -5.00 -2.66
C HIS A 44 4.50 -5.21 -1.16
N ALA A 45 3.60 -4.61 -0.39
CA ALA A 45 3.38 -4.90 1.01
C ALA A 45 2.01 -5.58 1.21
N ARG A 46 2.03 -6.78 1.78
CA ARG A 46 0.82 -7.45 2.25
C ARG A 46 0.32 -6.79 3.53
N VAL A 47 -0.95 -6.39 3.55
CA VAL A 47 -1.56 -5.67 4.68
C VAL A 47 -2.95 -6.20 5.01
N SER A 48 -3.51 -5.77 6.15
CA SER A 48 -4.93 -5.97 6.49
C SER A 48 -5.64 -4.63 6.41
N TYR A 49 -6.75 -4.59 5.69
CA TYR A 49 -7.60 -3.41 5.57
C TYR A 49 -9.05 -3.84 5.77
N GLU A 50 -9.76 -3.17 6.68
CA GLU A 50 -11.15 -3.50 7.05
C GLU A 50 -11.35 -4.99 7.42
N GLY A 51 -10.34 -5.60 8.04
CA GLY A 51 -10.37 -7.00 8.45
C GLY A 51 -10.12 -8.01 7.34
N GLN A 52 -9.83 -7.56 6.12
CA GLN A 52 -9.53 -8.42 4.97
C GLN A 52 -8.07 -8.31 4.54
N LEU A 53 -7.56 -9.36 3.91
CA LEU A 53 -6.22 -9.34 3.32
C LEU A 53 -6.21 -8.45 2.08
N ALA A 54 -5.29 -7.49 2.06
CA ALA A 54 -5.20 -6.46 1.05
C ALA A 54 -3.76 -6.33 0.53
N SER A 55 -3.61 -5.62 -0.59
CA SER A 55 -2.31 -5.32 -1.20
C SER A 55 -2.07 -3.83 -1.19
N MET A 56 -0.95 -3.42 -0.61
CA MET A 56 -0.44 -2.05 -0.65
C MET A 56 0.81 -2.02 -1.53
N PHE A 57 0.92 -1.02 -2.40
CA PHE A 57 2.10 -0.78 -3.21
C PHE A 57 2.73 0.54 -2.82
N VAL A 58 4.03 0.50 -2.57
CA VAL A 58 4.82 1.61 -2.01
C VAL A 58 6.04 1.87 -2.90
N ASP A 59 6.61 3.08 -2.85
CA ASP A 59 7.91 3.33 -3.48
C ASP A 59 9.01 2.56 -2.73
N GLU A 60 9.65 1.60 -3.42
CA GLU A 60 10.74 0.77 -2.90
C GLU A 60 11.90 1.62 -2.34
N SER A 61 12.16 2.76 -2.98
CA SER A 61 13.24 3.68 -2.61
C SER A 61 12.75 4.88 -1.81
N GLY A 62 11.46 4.93 -1.41
CA GLY A 62 10.86 6.13 -0.82
C GLY A 62 11.57 6.62 0.45
N LEU A 63 12.00 5.70 1.31
CA LEU A 63 12.78 6.03 2.51
C LEU A 63 14.16 6.60 2.17
N LEU A 64 14.85 5.97 1.21
CA LEU A 64 16.19 6.40 0.78
C LEU A 64 16.15 7.76 0.08
N ASN A 65 15.07 8.02 -0.66
CA ASN A 65 14.82 9.27 -1.37
C ASN A 65 14.33 10.41 -0.45
N GLY A 66 14.10 10.12 0.85
CA GLY A 66 13.63 11.12 1.80
C GLY A 66 12.19 11.58 1.54
N LEU A 67 11.35 10.71 0.97
CA LEU A 67 9.94 11.01 0.79
C LEU A 67 9.25 11.20 2.16
N PRO A 68 8.22 12.07 2.24
CA PRO A 68 7.49 12.30 3.48
C PRO A 68 6.86 11.00 3.98
N ARG A 69 6.85 10.81 5.31
CA ARG A 69 6.16 9.68 5.94
C ARG A 69 4.65 9.78 5.66
N ASN A 70 4.06 8.66 5.28
CA ASN A 70 2.63 8.51 5.08
C ASN A 70 2.02 7.85 6.33
N GLU A 71 1.43 8.66 7.20
CA GLU A 71 0.91 8.19 8.49
C GLU A 71 -0.16 7.12 8.30
N ARG A 72 -1.10 7.33 7.38
CA ARG A 72 -2.20 6.39 7.17
C ARG A 72 -1.71 5.05 6.61
N ALA A 73 -0.80 5.07 5.64
CA ALA A 73 -0.20 3.85 5.12
C ALA A 73 0.62 3.12 6.19
N THR A 74 1.36 3.87 7.01
CA THR A 74 2.16 3.33 8.11
C THR A 74 1.31 2.64 9.16
N GLU A 75 0.18 3.24 9.57
CA GLU A 75 -0.77 2.62 10.49
C GLU A 75 -1.26 1.26 9.97
N ILE A 76 -1.70 1.22 8.71
CA ILE A 76 -2.23 0.00 8.07
C ILE A 76 -1.14 -1.08 8.00
N TYR A 77 0.06 -0.70 7.55
CA TYR A 77 1.21 -1.59 7.46
C TYR A 77 1.59 -2.19 8.84
N ARG A 78 1.73 -1.33 9.86
CA ARG A 78 2.08 -1.77 11.22
C ARG A 78 0.97 -2.59 11.87
N ALA A 79 -0.30 -2.24 11.66
CA ALA A 79 -1.43 -2.98 12.21
C ALA A 79 -1.44 -4.44 11.74
N TYR A 80 -1.13 -4.68 10.47
CA TYR A 80 -0.98 -6.04 9.95
C TYR A 80 0.14 -6.81 10.69
N TRP A 81 1.33 -6.21 10.81
CA TRP A 81 2.45 -6.83 11.51
C TRP A 81 2.12 -7.15 12.97
N LEU A 82 1.58 -6.18 13.71
CA LEU A 82 1.23 -6.32 15.12
C LEU A 82 0.12 -7.34 15.36
N SER A 83 -0.79 -7.54 14.40
CA SER A 83 -1.80 -8.61 14.49
C SER A 83 -1.19 -10.02 14.52
N LYS A 84 0.01 -10.17 13.94
CA LYS A 84 0.77 -11.43 13.93
C LYS A 84 1.85 -11.48 15.03
N HIS A 85 2.33 -10.32 15.47
CA HIS A 85 3.40 -10.17 16.45
C HIS A 85 3.02 -9.14 17.53
N PRO A 86 2.06 -9.46 18.42
CA PRO A 86 1.50 -8.48 19.37
C PRO A 86 2.49 -7.98 20.43
N GLY A 87 3.62 -8.68 20.62
CA GLY A 87 4.69 -8.27 21.55
C GLY A 87 5.71 -7.29 20.95
N THR A 88 5.64 -6.98 19.65
CA THR A 88 6.58 -6.03 19.04
C THR A 88 6.26 -4.59 19.47
N ASN A 89 7.28 -3.82 19.84
CA ASN A 89 7.13 -2.39 20.11
C ASN A 89 6.77 -1.65 18.81
N PRO A 90 5.59 -0.99 18.70
CA PRO A 90 5.17 -0.29 17.49
C PRO A 90 6.19 0.76 17.01
N GLU A 91 6.91 1.42 17.92
CA GLU A 91 7.88 2.47 17.58
C GLU A 91 9.18 1.92 16.98
N SER A 92 9.43 0.62 17.11
CA SER A 92 10.58 -0.02 16.46
C SER A 92 10.31 -0.45 15.02
N LEU A 93 9.06 -0.36 14.55
CA LEU A 93 8.69 -0.78 13.20
C LEU A 93 9.06 0.29 12.18
N SER A 94 9.39 -0.12 10.96
CA SER A 94 9.52 0.79 9.82
C SER A 94 8.22 1.57 9.57
N TYR A 95 8.34 2.64 8.79
CA TYR A 95 7.20 3.42 8.30
C TYR A 95 7.19 3.41 6.77
N ILE A 96 6.05 3.78 6.20
CA ILE A 96 5.87 3.90 4.76
C ILE A 96 6.12 5.35 4.36
N ALA A 97 6.98 5.56 3.36
CA ALA A 97 7.34 6.87 2.85
C ALA A 97 6.77 7.07 1.44
N GLY A 98 6.24 8.27 1.18
CA GLY A 98 5.63 8.64 -0.09
C GLY A 98 4.16 8.25 -0.23
N ASP A 99 3.63 8.50 -1.41
CA ASP A 99 2.27 8.13 -1.79
C ASP A 99 2.18 6.62 -2.03
N VAL A 100 1.01 6.04 -1.78
CA VAL A 100 0.82 4.59 -1.96
C VAL A 100 -0.51 4.28 -2.62
N VAL A 101 -0.58 3.09 -3.23
CA VAL A 101 -1.81 2.52 -3.77
C VAL A 101 -2.22 1.32 -2.91
N LEU A 102 -3.38 1.40 -2.27
CA LEU A 102 -3.96 0.33 -1.46
C LEU A 102 -5.16 -0.27 -2.19
N PHE A 103 -5.04 -1.52 -2.63
CA PHE A 103 -6.17 -2.30 -3.14
C PHE A 103 -6.92 -2.94 -1.97
N THR A 104 -8.26 -2.89 -1.99
CA THR A 104 -9.10 -3.46 -0.91
C THR A 104 -9.15 -4.99 -0.89
N ARG A 105 -8.52 -5.64 -1.88
CA ARG A 105 -8.31 -7.09 -1.97
C ARG A 105 -6.84 -7.42 -2.21
N ASN A 106 -6.46 -8.67 -2.02
CA ASN A 106 -5.16 -9.16 -2.49
C ASN A 106 -5.15 -9.20 -4.04
N VAL A 107 -4.18 -8.52 -4.65
CA VAL A 107 -3.99 -8.49 -6.11
C VAL A 107 -2.60 -8.98 -6.54
N TRP A 108 -1.75 -9.34 -5.57
CA TRP A 108 -0.39 -9.83 -5.78
C TRP A 108 -0.31 -11.34 -5.48
N PHE A 109 0.44 -12.08 -6.32
CA PHE A 109 0.54 -13.54 -6.32
C PHE A 109 1.99 -13.99 -6.50
#